data_AF-A0A847H0I9-F1
#
_entry.id   AF-A0A847H0I9-F1
#
_cell.length_a   1.000
_cell.length_b   1.000
_cell.length_c   1.000
_cell.angle_alpha   90.00
_cell.angle_beta   90.00
_cell.angle_gamma   90.00
#
_symmetry.space_group_name_H-M   'P 1'
#
loop_
_entity.id
_entity.type
_entity.pdbx_description
1 polymer ?
#
loop_
_entity_poly.entity_id
_entity_poly.type
_entity_poly.pdbx_seq_one_letter_code
_entity_poly.pdbx_strand_id
1 'polypeptide(L)'
;MTAKRRQRPMTTPTDSPTVVYSDALLRRLVVVERGGQLWLCPKRPGGWSSRQRLTMTDAARQQRLRRATDIDAATLGIDAENTPQDAPGIDASGQV
;
A
#
# COMPACT_ATOMS: atom_id res chain seq x y z
N MET A 1 -6.66 -45.00 6.16
CA MET A 1 -5.54 -44.07 5.87
C MET A 1 -6.14 -42.79 5.28
N THR A 2 -6.37 -41.76 6.09
CA THR A 2 -7.16 -40.58 5.70
C THR A 2 -6.23 -39.41 5.39
N ALA A 3 -6.22 -38.98 4.13
CA ALA A 3 -5.38 -37.89 3.65
C ALA A 3 -5.82 -36.55 4.24
N LYS A 4 -4.96 -35.94 5.06
CA LYS A 4 -5.08 -34.56 5.53
C LYS A 4 -5.06 -33.63 4.31
N ARG A 5 -6.23 -33.12 3.94
CA ARG A 5 -6.42 -32.01 3.01
C ARG A 5 -5.59 -30.83 3.53
N ARG A 6 -4.37 -30.68 3.01
CA ARG A 6 -3.50 -29.54 3.28
C ARG A 6 -4.18 -28.33 2.66
N GLN A 7 -5.01 -27.66 3.46
CA GLN A 7 -5.45 -26.31 3.13
C GLN A 7 -4.17 -25.50 2.92
N ARG A 8 -3.92 -25.06 1.68
CA ARG A 8 -2.93 -24.00 1.44
C ARG A 8 -3.38 -22.85 2.34
N PRO A 9 -2.53 -22.33 3.24
CA PRO A 9 -2.84 -21.08 3.88
C PRO A 9 -3.05 -20.08 2.75
N MET A 10 -4.31 -19.69 2.57
CA MET A 10 -4.69 -18.57 1.75
C MET A 10 -4.11 -17.39 2.50
N THR A 11 -2.87 -17.00 2.16
CA THR A 11 -2.28 -15.77 2.65
C THR A 11 -3.21 -14.67 2.20
N THR A 12 -4.08 -14.26 3.11
CA THR A 12 -4.79 -13.00 3.05
C THR A 12 -3.79 -11.95 2.57
N PRO A 13 -4.00 -11.29 1.42
CA PRO A 13 -3.11 -10.23 0.95
C PRO A 13 -3.13 -8.99 1.86
N THR A 14 -3.78 -9.09 3.03
CA THR A 14 -4.13 -8.02 3.97
C THR A 14 -2.92 -7.27 4.54
N ASP A 15 -1.71 -7.83 4.52
CA ASP A 15 -0.52 -7.16 5.05
C ASP A 15 0.59 -7.02 4.00
N SER A 16 0.22 -6.71 2.75
CA SER A 16 1.24 -6.27 1.79
C SER A 16 1.59 -4.81 2.11
N PRO A 17 2.83 -4.51 2.57
CA PRO A 17 3.20 -3.14 2.90
C PRO A 17 3.08 -2.26 1.65
N THR A 18 2.47 -1.09 1.81
CA THR A 18 2.45 -0.08 0.76
C THR A 18 3.86 0.48 0.62
N VAL A 19 4.48 0.29 -0.54
CA VAL A 19 5.83 0.81 -0.82
C VAL A 19 5.74 1.92 -1.86
N VAL A 20 6.29 3.10 -1.53
CA VAL A 20 6.36 4.22 -2.45
C VAL A 20 7.74 4.25 -3.12
N TYR A 21 7.73 4.30 -4.44
CA TYR A 21 8.89 4.43 -5.29
C TYR A 21 8.87 5.76 -6.04
N SER A 22 10.05 6.33 -6.16
CA SER A 22 10.37 7.41 -7.07
C SER A 22 10.92 6.82 -8.38
N ASP A 23 10.60 7.48 -9.48
CA ASP A 23 11.20 7.22 -10.79
C ASP A 23 11.84 8.53 -11.26
N ALA A 24 13.13 8.47 -11.63
CA ALA A 24 13.90 9.64 -12.03
C ALA A 24 13.31 10.37 -13.26
N LEU A 25 12.60 9.67 -14.13
CA LEU A 25 11.94 10.25 -15.30
C LEU A 25 10.61 10.91 -14.95
N LEU A 26 10.01 10.53 -13.82
CA LEU A 26 8.67 10.94 -13.43
C LEU A 26 8.73 11.99 -12.31
N ARG A 27 9.13 13.21 -12.66
CA ARG A 27 9.30 14.30 -11.67
C ARG A 27 8.02 14.67 -10.90
N ARG A 28 6.85 14.46 -11.51
CA ARG A 28 5.52 14.82 -10.96
C ARG A 28 4.71 13.61 -10.48
N LEU A 29 5.21 12.40 -10.67
CA LEU A 29 4.47 11.17 -10.38
C LEU A 29 5.35 10.24 -9.54
N VAL A 30 4.70 9.42 -8.72
CA VAL A 30 5.34 8.36 -7.94
C VAL A 30 4.68 7.04 -8.22
N VAL A 31 5.42 5.97 -8.04
CA VAL A 31 4.93 4.61 -8.22
C VAL A 31 4.69 4.01 -6.85
N VAL A 32 3.49 3.53 -6.60
CA VAL A 32 3.08 2.89 -5.35
C VAL A 32 2.85 1.42 -5.63
N GLU A 33 3.51 0.56 -4.86
CA GLU A 33 3.24 -0.87 -4.83
C GLU A 33 2.29 -1.17 -3.68
N ARG A 34 1.14 -1.77 -4.01
CA ARG A 34 0.13 -2.18 -3.03
C ARG A 34 -0.52 -3.48 -3.50
N GLY A 35 -0.55 -4.51 -2.64
CA GLY A 35 -1.13 -5.82 -2.97
C GLY A 35 -0.47 -6.52 -4.17
N GLY A 36 0.84 -6.32 -4.37
CA GLY A 36 1.58 -6.89 -5.50
C GLY A 36 1.32 -6.22 -6.85
N GLN A 37 0.62 -5.09 -6.87
CA GLN A 37 0.35 -4.30 -8.07
C GLN A 37 1.02 -2.92 -7.98
N LEU A 38 1.44 -2.39 -9.13
CA LEU A 38 2.03 -1.06 -9.24
C LEU A 38 0.99 -0.04 -9.71
N TRP A 39 1.03 1.13 -9.08
CA TRP A 39 0.11 2.23 -9.31
C TRP A 39 0.88 3.54 -9.48
N LEU A 40 0.60 4.26 -10.55
CA LEU A 40 1.12 5.58 -10.81
C LEU A 40 0.24 6.62 -10.12
N CYS A 41 0.82 7.46 -9.27
CA CYS A 41 0.08 8.47 -8.51
C CYS A 41 0.73 9.85 -8.67
N PRO A 42 -0.05 10.94 -8.80
CA PRO A 42 0.47 12.30 -8.68
C PRO A 42 1.19 12.52 -7.34
N LYS A 43 2.40 13.11 -7.41
CA LYS A 43 3.19 13.51 -6.24
C LYS A 43 2.60 14.78 -5.59
N ARG A 44 1.40 14.65 -5.03
CA ARG A 44 0.67 15.72 -4.34
C ARG A 44 -0.20 15.16 -3.22
N PRO A 45 -0.63 15.99 -2.26
CA PRO A 45 -1.61 15.60 -1.25
C PRO A 45 -2.85 14.96 -1.88
N GLY A 46 -3.23 13.75 -1.44
CA GLY A 46 -4.40 13.03 -1.98
C GLY A 46 -4.23 12.53 -3.42
N GLY A 47 -3.00 12.44 -3.93
CA GLY A 47 -2.72 11.93 -5.28
C GLY A 47 -3.25 10.51 -5.53
N TRP A 48 -3.40 9.69 -4.49
CA TRP A 48 -3.90 8.32 -4.57
C TRP A 48 -5.29 8.19 -5.24
N SER A 49 -6.15 9.20 -5.08
CA SER A 49 -7.48 9.21 -5.71
C SER A 49 -7.43 9.26 -7.24
N SER A 50 -6.32 9.73 -7.81
CA SER A 50 -6.06 9.77 -9.26
C SER A 50 -5.08 8.69 -9.70
N ARG A 51 -4.99 7.57 -8.96
CA ARG A 51 -4.07 6.47 -9.28
C ARG A 51 -4.41 5.83 -10.63
N GLN A 52 -3.38 5.46 -11.37
CA GLN A 52 -3.49 4.70 -12.61
C GLN A 52 -2.71 3.40 -12.49
N ARG A 53 -3.27 2.31 -13.01
CA ARG A 53 -2.59 1.02 -12.98
C ARG A 53 -1.35 1.08 -13.87
N LEU A 54 -0.20 0.72 -13.30
CA LEU A 54 1.07 0.69 -14.02
C LEU A 54 1.49 -0.76 -14.22
N THR A 55 1.73 -1.14 -15.47
CA THR A 55 2.34 -2.41 -15.82
C THR A 55 3.79 -2.16 -16.21
N MET A 56 4.72 -2.72 -15.44
CA MET A 56 6.14 -2.70 -15.75
C MET A 56 6.70 -4.11 -15.70
N THR A 57 7.73 -4.37 -16.51
CA THR A 57 8.54 -5.58 -16.38
C THR A 57 9.45 -5.49 -15.15
N ASP A 58 9.86 -6.63 -14.60
CA ASP A 58 10.71 -6.65 -13.41
C ASP A 58 12.08 -6.00 -13.66
N ALA A 59 12.64 -6.16 -14.87
CA ALA A 59 13.87 -5.49 -15.28
C ALA A 59 13.71 -3.95 -15.25
N ALA A 60 12.62 -3.43 -15.80
CA ALA A 60 12.35 -1.99 -15.78
C ALA A 60 12.13 -1.48 -14.35
N ARG A 61 11.49 -2.28 -13.50
CA ARG A 61 11.30 -1.97 -12.08
C ARG A 61 12.63 -1.79 -11.35
N GLN A 62 13.54 -2.75 -11.49
CA GLN A 62 14.86 -2.73 -10.84
C GLN A 62 15.75 -1.60 -11.34
N GLN A 63 15.66 -1.27 -12.63
CA GLN A 63 16.48 -0.22 -13.24
C GLN A 63 15.97 1.19 -12.89
N ARG A 64 14.65 1.40 -12.90
CA ARG A 64 14.05 2.75 -12.83
C ARG A 64 13.50 3.12 -11.46
N LEU A 65 12.92 2.16 -10.73
CA LEU A 65 12.31 2.46 -9.44
C LEU A 65 13.38 2.51 -8.35
N ARG A 66 13.29 3.55 -7.54
CA ARG A 66 14.08 3.74 -6.32
C ARG A 66 13.11 4.05 -5.20
N ARG A 67 13.32 3.47 -4.02
CA ARG A 67 12.47 3.80 -2.85
C ARG A 67 12.42 5.31 -2.68
N ALA A 68 11.22 5.86 -2.61
CA ALA A 68 11.07 7.29 -2.39
C ALA A 68 11.46 7.62 -0.95
N THR A 69 12.31 8.62 -0.77
CA THR A 69 12.69 9.15 0.55
C THR A 69 12.11 10.54 0.81
N ASP A 70 11.42 11.10 -0.19
CA ASP A 70 10.98 12.50 -0.22
C ASP A 70 9.45 12.63 -0.13
N ILE A 71 8.71 11.50 -0.15
CA ILE A 71 7.26 11.47 -0.04
C ILE A 71 6.79 10.14 0.53
N ASP A 72 5.84 10.23 1.47
CA ASP A 72 5.26 9.10 2.17
C ASP A 72 3.85 8.75 1.66
N ALA A 73 3.41 7.53 1.99
CA ALA A 73 2.08 7.04 1.67
C ALA A 73 0.96 7.90 2.29
N ALA A 74 1.20 8.46 3.48
CA ALA A 74 0.30 9.38 4.18
C ALA A 74 0.02 10.63 3.35
N THR A 75 1.06 11.23 2.78
CA THR A 75 0.92 12.41 1.90
C THR A 75 0.08 12.09 0.68
N LEU A 76 0.23 10.89 0.12
CA LEU A 76 -0.57 10.46 -1.04
C LEU A 76 -2.03 10.18 -0.67
N GLY A 77 -2.37 10.08 0.63
CA GLY A 77 -3.71 9.78 1.12
C GLY A 77 -4.03 8.29 1.14
N ILE A 78 -3.01 7.42 1.24
CA ILE A 78 -3.19 5.96 1.25
C ILE A 78 -3.58 5.48 2.66
N ASP A 79 -3.03 6.10 3.70
CA ASP A 79 -3.28 5.71 5.10
C ASP A 79 -4.67 6.12 5.62
N ALA A 80 -5.33 7.06 4.94
CA ALA A 80 -6.71 7.45 5.26
C ALA A 80 -7.72 6.30 5.04
N GLU A 81 -7.38 5.30 4.23
CA GLU A 81 -8.23 4.12 3.98
C GLU A 81 -8.07 3.04 5.07
N ASN A 82 -6.94 3.00 5.77
CA ASN A 82 -6.59 1.92 6.72
C ASN A 82 -6.46 2.42 8.16
N THR A 83 -7.26 3.42 8.54
CA THR A 83 -7.57 3.54 9.97
C THR A 83 -8.52 2.37 10.28
N PRO A 84 -8.15 1.39 11.13
CA PRO A 84 -9.16 0.52 11.71
C PRO A 84 -10.13 1.43 12.49
N GLN A 85 -11.25 1.78 11.84
CA GLN A 85 -12.33 2.57 12.41
C GLN A 85 -13.19 1.74 13.36
N ASP A 86 -12.60 0.78 14.08
CA ASP A 86 -13.28 -0.04 15.07
C ASP A 86 -12.32 -0.37 16.22
N ALA A 87 -12.10 0.63 17.08
CA ALA A 87 -11.91 0.43 18.51
C ALA A 87 -11.89 1.78 19.25
N PRO A 88 -13.05 2.38 19.59
CA PRO A 88 -13.13 3.08 20.85
C PRO A 88 -13.11 2.02 21.95
N GLY A 89 -11.92 1.76 22.48
CA GLY A 89 -11.78 1.05 23.74
C GLY A 89 -12.53 1.81 24.83
N ILE A 90 -13.67 1.24 25.25
CA ILE A 90 -14.14 1.15 26.62
C ILE A 90 -13.62 2.25 27.56
N ASP A 91 -14.41 3.29 27.75
CA ASP A 91 -14.33 4.14 28.93
C ASP A 91 -14.75 3.33 30.16
N ALA A 92 -13.77 2.62 30.72
CA ALA A 92 -13.80 2.24 32.13
C ALA A 92 -13.74 3.52 32.98
N SER A 93 -14.91 4.08 33.31
CA SER A 93 -15.07 5.04 34.40
C SER A 93 -16.46 4.87 35.00
N GLY A 94 -16.46 4.44 36.27
CA GLY A 94 -17.63 3.95 36.96
C GLY A 94 -18.66 5.01 37.30
N GLN A 95 -19.85 4.51 37.66
CA GLN A 95 -20.76 5.23 38.55
C GLN A 95 -21.64 4.23 39.30
N VAL A 96 -21.46 4.30 40.64
CA VAL A 96 -22.40 4.10 41.77
C VAL A 96 -23.31 2.86 41.82
#